data_AF-A0A3D1HDR2-F1
#
_entry.id   AF-A0A3D1HDR2-F1
#
_cell.length_a   1.000
_cell.length_b   1.000
_cell.length_c   1.000
_cell.angle_alpha   90.00
_cell.angle_beta   90.00
_cell.angle_gamma   90.00
#
_symmetry.space_group_name_H-M   'P 1'
#
loop_
_entity.id
_entity.type
_entity.pdbx_description
1 polymer ?
#
loop_
_entity_poly.entity_id
_entity_poly.type
_entity_poly.pdbx_seq_one_letter_code
_entity_poly.pdbx_strand_id
1 'polypeptide(L)' 'MRIEDVTRAAEQGLTVIHTHMNISVPCRISGVLSRFDKGRWTYSLELREIKSGCVIIAALEEVEVTK' A
#
# COMPACT_ATOMS: atom_id res chain seq x y z
N MET A 1 -1.35 1.92 8.24
CA MET A 1 -1.29 0.48 8.61
C MET A 1 0.04 0.10 9.26
N ARG A 2 0.12 -1.03 9.98
CA ARG A 2 1.42 -1.62 10.42
C ARG A 2 1.95 -2.57 9.35
N ILE A 3 3.27 -2.79 9.34
CA ILE A 3 3.92 -3.64 8.32
C ILE A 3 3.48 -5.11 8.37
N GLU A 4 3.16 -5.64 9.55
CA GLU A 4 2.61 -6.99 9.72
C GLU A 4 1.27 -7.16 8.97
N ASP A 5 0.44 -6.13 9.00
CA ASP A 5 -0.87 -6.12 8.34
C ASP A 5 -0.71 -6.04 6.80
N VAL A 6 0.35 -5.36 6.33
CA VAL A 6 0.73 -5.29 4.90
C VAL A 6 1.16 -6.66 4.40
N THR A 7 2.09 -7.34 5.09
CA THR A 7 2.60 -8.64 4.68
C THR A 7 1.47 -9.66 4.58
N ARG A 8 0.61 -9.73 5.60
CA ARG A 8 -0.55 -10.62 5.60
C ARG A 8 -1.52 -10.30 4.45
N ALA A 9 -1.81 -9.02 4.21
CA ALA A 9 -2.70 -8.62 3.13
C ALA A 9 -2.13 -8.95 1.74
N ALA A 10 -0.83 -8.79 1.55
CA ALA A 10 -0.15 -9.15 0.30
C ALA A 10 -0.14 -10.67 0.06
N GLU A 11 0.23 -11.46 1.07
CA GLU A 11 0.26 -12.94 1.00
C GLU A 11 -1.12 -13.53 0.72
N GLN A 12 -2.17 -12.94 1.28
CA GLN A 12 -3.56 -13.37 1.08
C GLN A 12 -4.20 -12.76 -0.18
N GLY A 13 -3.50 -11.90 -0.91
CA GLY A 13 -4.02 -11.24 -2.11
C GLY A 13 -5.23 -10.33 -1.84
N LEU A 14 -5.33 -9.77 -0.63
CA LEU A 14 -6.45 -8.92 -0.22
C LEU A 14 -6.49 -7.63 -1.03
N THR A 15 -7.71 -7.14 -1.22
CA THR A 15 -7.93 -5.77 -1.66
C THR A 15 -7.61 -4.82 -0.50
N VAL A 16 -6.99 -3.69 -0.83
CA VAL A 16 -6.78 -2.56 0.07
C VAL A 16 -7.38 -1.30 -0.57
N ILE A 17 -7.72 -0.31 0.25
CA ILE A 17 -8.18 0.99 -0.21
C ILE A 17 -7.04 1.98 -0.08
N HIS A 18 -6.61 2.56 -1.20
CA HIS A 18 -5.72 3.72 -1.20
C HIS A 18 -6.55 4.99 -1.26
N THR A 19 -6.30 5.94 -0.36
CA THR A 19 -6.97 7.24 -0.33
C THR A 19 -5.95 8.37 -0.40
N HIS A 20 -6.00 9.17 -1.46
CA HIS A 20 -5.16 10.35 -1.64
C HIS A 20 -6.00 11.53 -2.12
N MET A 21 -5.83 12.71 -1.51
CA MET A 21 -6.63 13.92 -1.82
C MET A 21 -8.15 13.66 -1.86
N ASN A 22 -8.68 12.90 -0.91
CA ASN A 22 -10.11 12.50 -0.81
C ASN A 22 -10.63 11.61 -1.96
N ILE A 23 -9.74 11.04 -2.77
CA ILE A 23 -10.08 10.05 -3.79
C ILE A 23 -9.66 8.68 -3.28
N SER A 24 -10.62 7.76 -3.17
CA SER A 24 -10.37 6.39 -2.72
C SER A 24 -10.48 5.41 -3.89
N VAL A 25 -9.47 4.55 -4.04
CA VAL A 25 -9.43 3.53 -5.09
C VAL A 25 -9.06 2.16 -4.51
N PRO A 26 -9.68 1.07 -4.99
CA PRO A 26 -9.34 -0.28 -4.58
C PRO A 26 -8.08 -0.77 -5.32
N CYS A 27 -7.14 -1.29 -4.55
CA CYS A 27 -5.84 -1.75 -5.03
C CYS A 27 -5.50 -3.13 -4.47
N ARG A 28 -4.48 -3.76 -5.05
CA ARG A 28 -3.74 -4.88 -4.44
C ARG A 28 -2.33 -4.43 -4.11
N ILE A 29 -1.76 -4.96 -3.04
CA ILE A 29 -0.35 -4.74 -2.72
C ILE A 29 0.47 -5.63 -3.67
N SER A 30 1.37 -5.02 -4.45
CA SER A 30 2.33 -5.74 -5.30
C SER A 30 3.73 -5.77 -4.70
N GLY A 31 4.05 -4.84 -3.79
CA GLY A 31 5.35 -4.82 -3.13
C GLY A 31 5.44 -3.81 -1.98
N VAL A 32 6.55 -3.90 -1.25
CA VAL A 32 6.93 -2.94 -0.20
C VAL A 32 8.27 -2.33 -0.58
N LEU A 33 8.34 -1.00 -0.59
CA LEU A 33 9.54 -0.24 -0.87
C LEU A 33 10.09 0.29 0.45
N SER A 34 11.34 -0.05 0.75
CA SER A 34 12.07 0.45 1.91
C SER A 34 13.13 1.46 1.47
N ARG A 35 13.18 2.61 2.13
CA ARG A 35 14.22 3.62 1.95
C ARG A 35 14.85 3.95 3.30
N PHE A 36 16.17 3.90 3.37
CA PHE A 36 16.91 4.42 4.53
C PHE A 36 17.35 5.85 4.25
N ASP A 37 16.88 6.80 5.04
CA ASP A 37 17.25 8.21 4.92
C ASP A 37 17.37 8.85 6.31
N LYS A 38 18.36 9.74 6.49
CA LYS A 38 18.62 10.46 7.75
C LYS A 38 18.61 9.57 9.02
N GLY A 39 19.16 8.37 8.93
CA GLY A 39 19.26 7.44 10.06
C GLY A 39 17.96 6.69 10.42
N ARG A 40 16.92 6.78 9.58
CA ARG A 40 15.65 6.05 9.77
C ARG A 40 15.23 5.29 8.52
N TRP A 41 14.55 4.16 8.73
CA TRP A 41 13.84 3.46 7.66
C TRP A 41 12.46 4.09 7.45
N THR A 42 12.13 4.35 6.19
CA THR A 42 10.79 4.73 5.73
C THR A 42 10.29 3.68 4.76
N TYR A 43 8.99 3.39 4.82
CA TYR A 43 8.36 2.38 3.99
C TYR A 43 7.23 2.99 3.16
N SER A 44 7.07 2.48 1.95
CA SER A 44 5.96 2.80 1.05
C SER A 44 5.45 1.51 0.42
N LEU A 45 4.21 1.51 -0.05
CA LEU A 45 3.60 0.39 -0.72
C LEU A 45 3.60 0.62 -2.23
N GLU A 46 4.00 -0.40 -2.97
CA GLU A 46 3.66 -0.49 -4.39
C GLU A 46 2.28 -1.15 -4.48
N LEU A 47 1.35 -0.42 -5.07
CA LEU A 47 -0.04 -0.81 -5.22
C LEU A 47 -0.37 -0.95 -6.69
N ARG A 48 -1.21 -1.93 -7.02
CA ARG A 48 -1.80 -2.09 -8.33
C ARG A 48 -3.30 -1.82 -8.26
N GLU A 49 -3.74 -0.73 -8.86
CA GLU A 49 -5.16 -0.36 -8.90
C GLU A 49 -5.95 -1.35 -9.76
N ILE A 50 -7.08 -1.82 -9.24
CA ILE A 50 -7.77 -2.99 -9.79
C ILE A 50 -8.36 -2.72 -11.19
N LYS A 51 -8.84 -1.50 -11.44
CA LYS A 51 -9.62 -1.19 -12.64
C LYS A 51 -8.75 -0.88 -13.85
N SER A 52 -7.74 -0.03 -13.68
CA SER A 52 -6.82 0.43 -14.72
C SER A 52 -5.53 -0.39 -14.78
N GLY A 53 -5.19 -1.10 -13.70
CA GLY A 53 -3.91 -1.79 -13.58
C GLY A 53 -2.73 -0.86 -13.34
N CYS A 54 -2.96 0.44 -13.13
CA CYS A 54 -1.93 1.42 -12.83
C CYS A 54 -1.17 1.06 -11.55
N VAL A 55 0.13 1.35 -11.56
CA VAL A 55 1.00 1.22 -10.40
C VAL A 55 1.00 2.53 -9.63
N ILE A 56 0.79 2.44 -8.32
CA ILE A 56 0.73 3.59 -7.41
C ILE A 56 1.74 3.34 -6.29
N ILE A 57 2.51 4.38 -5.94
CA ILE A 57 3.40 4.37 -4.79
C ILE A 57 2.71 5.16 -3.68
N ALA A 58 2.36 4.50 -2.59
CA ALA A 58 1.58 5.10 -1.50
C ALA A 58 2.31 4.99 -0.17
N ALA A 59 2.13 5.98 0.70
CA ALA A 59 2.58 5.87 2.08
C ALA A 59 1.66 4.92 2.88
N LEU A 60 2.17 4.29 3.94
CA LEU A 60 1.40 3.29 4.71
C LEU A 60 0.16 3.89 5.40
N GLU A 61 0.18 5.19 5.66
CA GLU A 61 -0.91 5.98 6.23
C GLU A 61 -2.05 6.27 5.24
N GLU A 62 -1.79 6.18 3.93
CA GLU A 62 -2.79 6.41 2.89
C GLU A 62 -3.57 5.14 2.52
N VAL A 63 -3.28 4.01 3.18
CA VAL A 63 -3.79 2.69 2.80
C VAL A 63 -4.49 2.03 3.97
N GLU A 64 -5.65 1.44 3.69
CA GLU A 64 -6.46 0.67 4.64
C GLU A 64 -6.75 -0.73 4.08
N VAL A 65 -6.68 -1.76 4.94
CA VAL A 65 -7.09 -3.13 4.55
C VAL A 65 -8.60 -3.24 4.65
N THR A 66 -9.26 -3.60 3.54
CA THR A 66 -10.65 -4.07 3.60
C THR A 66 -10.67 -5.45 4.25
N LYS A 67 -11.35 -5.56 5.40
CA LYS A 67 -11.60 -6.83 6.10
C LYS A 67 -12.54 -7.72 5.32
#